data_AF-W1U1R2-F1
#
_entry.id   AF-W1U1R2-F1
#
_cell.length_a   1.000
_cell.length_b   1.000
_cell.length_c   1.000
_cell.angle_alpha   90.00
_cell.angle_beta   90.00
_cell.angle_gamma   90.00
#
_symmetry.space_group_name_H-M   'P 1'
#
loop_
_entity.id
_entity.type
_entity.pdbx_description
1 polymer ?
#
loop_
_entity_poly.entity_id
_entity_poly.type
_entity_poly.pdbx_seq_one_letter_code
_entity_poly.pdbx_strand_id
1 'polypeptide(L)'
;MHRMPYSQKTLQQLEKAADQVPPGIQLEVNAEIFVTVRNMLVADPQSGSRKQRHMERLGELIRRTVAAIAEIEERRGYGISVEEQVAMLEEALAIMDVYLPEIFFEEIAKPDIDFVPPAPESTYDRAQADFVFATRVWPIIAGNKPKNVERPIAYLIGGQPGSGKSRMASTVIDNREHQLIHGDPDTLFGFHPHYQELQEKYGLYSIYITQHFADYMAEKAFQQAVAERRHLLIESNCTDPEEILAKLKLLQDSGYYVIVKFRATPRLESWQSLQQLYQQQLIKAPALARMMSPEYHDWACDKFVETALAVHHEHRYDRLVVKSEKGLLYDSDDSPTESVAELLRERLRRGEEE
;
A
#
# COMPACT_ATOMS: atom_id res chain seq x y z
N MET A 1 -8.10 12.22 31.53
CA MET A 1 -8.08 13.24 30.46
C MET A 1 -7.72 12.51 29.18
N HIS A 2 -8.65 12.39 28.22
CA HIS A 2 -8.28 11.98 26.86
C HIS A 2 -7.31 13.04 26.33
N ARG A 3 -6.07 12.68 25.99
CA ARG A 3 -5.25 13.51 25.13
C ARG A 3 -5.98 13.55 23.79
N MET A 4 -6.39 14.73 23.32
CA MET A 4 -6.84 14.88 21.94
C MET A 4 -5.67 14.43 21.06
N PRO A 5 -5.86 13.43 20.18
CA PRO A 5 -4.75 12.87 19.40
C PRO A 5 -4.16 13.92 18.44
N TYR A 6 -4.99 14.84 17.96
CA TYR A 6 -4.56 15.98 17.17
C TYR A 6 -4.57 17.28 17.99
N SER A 7 -3.44 17.96 18.01
CA SER A 7 -3.36 19.32 18.56
C SER A 7 -4.11 20.31 17.64
N GLN A 8 -4.49 21.47 18.18
CA GLN A 8 -5.07 22.55 17.36
C GLN A 8 -4.15 22.94 16.18
N LYS A 9 -2.82 22.88 16.38
CA LYS A 9 -1.83 23.10 15.34
C LYS A 9 -1.91 22.02 14.25
N THR A 10 -2.08 20.76 14.62
CA THR A 10 -2.20 19.65 13.67
C THR A 10 -3.48 19.76 12.84
N LEU A 11 -4.61 20.11 13.47
CA LEU A 11 -5.87 20.35 12.77
C LEU A 11 -5.75 21.49 11.74
N GLN A 12 -5.13 22.61 12.12
CA GLN A 12 -4.85 23.72 11.19
C GLN A 12 -3.93 23.30 10.04
N GLN A 13 -2.97 22.42 10.28
CA GLN A 13 -2.11 21.86 9.24
C GLN A 13 -2.89 20.96 8.28
N LEU A 14 -3.80 20.12 8.79
CA LEU A 14 -4.67 19.28 7.97
C LEU A 14 -5.59 20.11 7.08
N GLU A 15 -6.24 21.13 7.64
CA GLU A 15 -7.09 22.06 6.87
C GLU A 15 -6.29 22.76 5.77
N LYS A 16 -5.12 23.33 6.09
CA LYS A 16 -4.27 24.01 5.11
C LYS A 16 -3.75 23.08 4.03
N ALA A 17 -3.39 21.84 4.39
CA ALA A 17 -2.87 20.86 3.45
C ALA A 17 -3.98 20.32 2.53
N ALA A 18 -5.23 20.30 2.98
CA ALA A 18 -6.33 19.77 2.20
C ALA A 18 -6.61 20.53 0.90
N ASP A 19 -6.35 21.84 0.88
CA ASP A 19 -6.47 22.66 -0.33
C ASP A 19 -5.35 22.39 -1.36
N GLN A 20 -4.23 21.82 -0.91
CA GLN A 20 -3.00 21.68 -1.71
C GLN A 20 -2.73 20.23 -2.12
N VAL A 21 -3.31 19.26 -1.42
CA VAL A 21 -3.10 17.84 -1.64
C VAL A 21 -4.35 17.21 -2.24
N PRO A 22 -4.26 16.50 -3.38
CA PRO A 22 -5.40 15.80 -3.97
C PRO A 22 -6.14 14.90 -2.96
N PRO A 23 -7.48 14.87 -2.93
CA PRO A 23 -8.25 14.06 -1.97
C PRO A 23 -7.87 12.58 -1.98
N GLY A 24 -7.55 12.03 -3.16
CA GLY A 24 -7.10 10.64 -3.27
C GLY A 24 -5.81 10.35 -2.49
N ILE A 25 -4.86 11.29 -2.46
CA ILE A 25 -3.61 11.16 -1.69
C ILE A 25 -3.89 11.29 -0.19
N GLN A 26 -4.79 12.20 0.20
CA GLN A 26 -5.19 12.33 1.60
C GLN A 26 -5.80 11.02 2.14
N LEU A 27 -6.66 10.39 1.33
CA LEU A 27 -7.34 9.15 1.69
C LEU A 27 -6.42 7.92 1.65
N GLU A 28 -5.41 7.90 0.77
CA GLU A 28 -4.38 6.85 0.74
C GLU A 28 -3.67 6.75 2.11
N VAL A 29 -3.26 7.89 2.67
CA VAL A 29 -2.64 7.94 4.01
C VAL A 29 -3.63 7.52 5.10
N ASN A 30 -4.91 7.90 5.01
CA ASN A 30 -5.90 7.46 5.99
C ASN A 30 -6.09 5.93 5.95
N ALA A 31 -6.14 5.34 4.75
CA ALA A 31 -6.27 3.90 4.59
C ALA A 31 -5.07 3.16 5.19
N GLU A 32 -3.84 3.63 4.92
CA GLU A 32 -2.61 3.11 5.51
C GLU A 32 -2.66 3.13 7.04
N ILE A 33 -3.06 4.25 7.65
CA ILE A 33 -3.22 4.39 9.10
C ILE A 33 -4.24 3.37 9.62
N PHE A 34 -5.44 3.30 9.04
CA PHE A 34 -6.49 2.42 9.55
C PHE A 34 -6.13 0.94 9.46
N VAL A 35 -5.50 0.54 8.35
CA VAL A 35 -5.01 -0.83 8.18
C VAL A 35 -3.89 -1.12 9.20
N THR A 36 -2.96 -0.19 9.37
CA THR A 36 -1.84 -0.36 10.30
C THR A 36 -2.34 -0.50 11.74
N VAL A 37 -3.21 0.42 12.20
CA VAL A 37 -3.81 0.35 13.54
C VAL A 37 -4.54 -0.98 13.72
N ARG A 38 -5.37 -1.38 12.75
CA ARG A 38 -6.10 -2.65 12.81
C ARG A 38 -5.15 -3.85 12.94
N ASN A 39 -4.07 -3.87 12.18
CA ASN A 39 -3.11 -4.96 12.18
C ASN A 39 -2.30 -5.01 13.48
N MET A 40 -1.89 -3.86 14.00
CA MET A 40 -1.22 -3.75 15.30
C MET A 40 -2.11 -4.18 16.46
N LEU A 41 -3.43 -3.90 16.43
CA LEU A 41 -4.32 -4.38 17.47
C LEU A 41 -4.26 -5.91 17.61
N VAL A 42 -4.20 -6.66 16.52
CA VAL A 42 -4.18 -8.13 16.58
C VAL A 42 -2.89 -8.68 17.18
N ALA A 43 -1.85 -7.86 17.31
CA ALA A 43 -0.61 -8.23 17.97
C ALA A 43 -0.76 -8.63 19.44
N ASP A 44 -1.76 -8.06 20.12
CA ASP A 44 -2.02 -8.29 21.53
C ASP A 44 -2.86 -9.57 21.75
N PRO A 45 -2.40 -10.57 22.52
CA PRO A 45 -3.13 -11.83 22.73
C PRO A 45 -4.43 -11.73 23.55
N GLN A 46 -4.74 -10.59 24.18
CA GLN A 46 -5.92 -10.45 25.05
C GLN A 46 -7.20 -10.24 24.21
N SER A 47 -7.85 -11.34 23.81
CA SER A 47 -9.10 -11.31 23.03
C SER A 47 -10.32 -11.12 23.93
N GLY A 48 -10.85 -9.90 23.99
CA GLY A 48 -12.17 -9.59 24.56
C GLY A 48 -13.16 -9.04 23.53
N SER A 49 -14.46 -9.08 23.82
CA SER A 49 -15.53 -8.58 22.94
C SER A 49 -15.39 -7.10 22.55
N ARG A 50 -14.69 -6.30 23.37
CA ARG A 50 -14.35 -4.90 23.06
C ARG A 50 -13.38 -4.79 21.87
N LYS A 51 -12.34 -5.62 21.86
CA LYS A 51 -11.32 -5.62 20.80
C LYS A 51 -11.90 -6.02 19.46
N GLN A 52 -12.76 -7.05 19.46
CA GLN A 52 -13.47 -7.47 18.25
C GLN A 52 -14.31 -6.33 17.64
N ARG A 53 -15.07 -5.61 18.47
CA ARG A 53 -15.86 -4.43 18.03
C ARG A 53 -14.96 -3.33 17.46
N HIS A 54 -13.82 -3.05 18.07
CA HIS A 54 -12.87 -2.07 17.56
C HIS A 54 -12.25 -2.50 16.22
N MET A 55 -11.93 -3.80 16.05
CA MET A 55 -11.43 -4.33 14.77
C MET A 55 -12.49 -4.26 13.67
N GLU A 56 -13.74 -4.56 13.99
CA GLU A 56 -14.88 -4.41 13.06
C GLU A 56 -15.03 -2.96 12.64
N ARG A 57 -14.95 -2.03 13.60
CA ARG A 57 -15.06 -0.60 13.34
C ARG A 57 -13.93 -0.06 12.47
N LEU A 58 -12.67 -0.43 12.75
CA LEU A 58 -11.55 -0.11 11.86
C LEU A 58 -11.76 -0.70 10.46
N GLY A 59 -12.33 -1.91 10.37
CA GLY A 59 -12.72 -2.51 9.09
C GLY A 59 -13.75 -1.68 8.32
N GLU A 60 -14.70 -1.05 9.00
CA GLU A 60 -15.67 -0.13 8.38
C GLU A 60 -15.00 1.15 7.87
N LEU A 61 -14.08 1.73 8.66
CA LEU A 61 -13.30 2.90 8.24
C LEU A 61 -12.48 2.59 6.98
N ILE A 62 -11.78 1.45 6.97
CA ILE A 62 -11.01 0.98 5.79
C ILE A 62 -11.92 0.84 4.56
N ARG A 63 -13.06 0.14 4.69
CA ARG A 63 -14.00 -0.04 3.55
C ARG A 63 -14.53 1.30 3.03
N ARG A 64 -14.93 2.20 3.93
CA ARG A 64 -15.42 3.53 3.56
C ARG A 64 -14.34 4.33 2.82
N THR A 65 -13.10 4.30 3.29
CA THR A 65 -11.99 5.01 2.66
C THR A 65 -11.63 4.41 1.30
N VAL A 66 -11.55 3.08 1.18
CA VAL A 66 -11.26 2.40 -0.09
C VAL A 66 -12.35 2.68 -1.14
N ALA A 67 -13.63 2.63 -0.76
CA ALA A 67 -14.74 2.97 -1.64
C ALA A 67 -14.64 4.44 -2.13
N ALA A 68 -14.35 5.38 -1.23
CA ALA A 68 -14.17 6.78 -1.60
C ALA A 68 -12.96 7.01 -2.54
N ILE A 69 -11.85 6.30 -2.33
CA ILE A 69 -10.70 6.33 -3.24
C ILE A 69 -11.09 5.78 -4.62
N ALA A 70 -11.82 4.65 -4.64
CA ALA A 70 -12.30 4.04 -5.88
C ALA A 70 -13.22 4.98 -6.66
N GLU A 71 -14.14 5.67 -5.99
CA GLU A 71 -15.02 6.67 -6.60
C GLU A 71 -14.25 7.85 -7.21
N ILE A 72 -13.19 8.33 -6.54
CA ILE A 72 -12.32 9.39 -7.10
C ILE A 72 -11.60 8.88 -8.35
N GLU A 73 -10.97 7.71 -8.26
CA GLU A 73 -10.20 7.11 -9.36
C GLU A 73 -11.08 6.78 -10.58
N GLU A 74 -12.36 6.50 -10.37
CA GLU A 74 -13.36 6.26 -11.41
C GLU A 74 -14.15 7.51 -11.81
N ARG A 75 -13.86 8.68 -11.22
CA ARG A 75 -14.57 9.96 -11.44
C ARG A 75 -16.07 9.91 -11.16
N ARG A 76 -16.47 9.07 -10.21
CA ARG A 76 -17.86 8.91 -9.76
C ARG A 76 -18.18 9.73 -8.50
N GLY A 77 -17.17 10.24 -7.80
CA GLY A 77 -17.35 10.99 -6.56
C GLY A 77 -16.18 11.93 -6.26
N TYR A 78 -16.37 12.74 -5.22
CA TYR A 78 -15.40 13.75 -4.77
C TYR A 78 -14.60 13.31 -3.52
N GLY A 79 -14.86 12.10 -3.01
CA GLY A 79 -14.23 11.56 -1.80
C GLY A 79 -14.96 11.94 -0.51
N ILE A 80 -14.20 11.93 0.59
CA ILE A 80 -14.67 12.24 1.95
C ILE A 80 -14.20 13.64 2.31
N SER A 81 -15.08 14.45 2.91
CA SER A 81 -14.74 15.82 3.33
C SER A 81 -13.60 15.82 4.36
N VAL A 82 -12.86 16.91 4.46
CA VAL A 82 -11.74 17.03 5.41
C VAL A 82 -12.22 16.85 6.85
N GLU A 83 -13.37 17.45 7.19
CA GLU A 83 -13.99 17.33 8.52
C GLU A 83 -14.32 15.87 8.85
N GLU A 84 -14.92 15.13 7.90
CA GLU A 84 -15.21 13.72 8.09
C GLU A 84 -13.95 12.86 8.15
N GLN A 85 -12.93 13.17 7.35
CA GLN A 85 -11.63 12.49 7.43
C GLN A 85 -10.99 12.68 8.80
N VAL A 86 -10.99 13.89 9.36
CA VAL A 86 -10.49 14.18 10.71
C VAL A 86 -11.24 13.36 11.75
N ALA A 87 -12.58 13.34 11.70
CA ALA A 87 -13.39 12.54 12.63
C ALA A 87 -13.08 11.04 12.55
N MET A 88 -12.86 10.50 11.34
CA MET A 88 -12.46 9.10 11.15
C MET A 88 -11.06 8.82 11.72
N LEU A 89 -10.11 9.75 11.56
CA LEU A 89 -8.78 9.63 12.14
C LEU A 89 -8.83 9.67 13.67
N GLU A 90 -9.56 10.62 14.25
CA GLU A 90 -9.78 10.70 15.70
C GLU A 90 -10.36 9.40 16.26
N GLU A 91 -11.32 8.81 15.56
CA GLU A 91 -11.91 7.52 15.95
C GLU A 91 -10.88 6.38 15.92
N ALA A 92 -10.12 6.24 14.84
CA ALA A 92 -9.11 5.18 14.72
C ALA A 92 -8.02 5.31 15.80
N LEU A 93 -7.61 6.53 16.11
CA LEU A 93 -6.59 6.83 17.12
C LEU A 93 -7.11 6.62 18.54
N ALA A 94 -8.35 7.01 18.82
CA ALA A 94 -8.99 6.69 20.10
C ALA A 94 -9.10 5.18 20.33
N ILE A 95 -9.33 4.40 19.26
CA ILE A 95 -9.27 2.94 19.32
C ILE A 95 -7.86 2.45 19.62
N MET A 96 -6.85 2.99 18.94
CA MET A 96 -5.44 2.62 19.11
C MET A 96 -4.93 2.90 20.52
N ASP A 97 -5.22 4.08 21.07
CA ASP A 97 -4.80 4.51 22.41
C ASP A 97 -5.27 3.57 23.54
N VAL A 98 -6.31 2.77 23.28
CA VAL A 98 -6.78 1.75 24.22
C VAL A 98 -5.77 0.60 24.37
N TYR A 99 -4.95 0.33 23.35
CA TYR A 99 -4.07 -0.85 23.29
C TYR A 99 -2.59 -0.51 23.13
N LEU A 100 -2.27 0.61 22.49
CA LEU A 100 -0.92 1.02 22.12
C LEU A 100 -0.73 2.53 22.35
N PRO A 101 -0.85 3.00 23.60
CA PRO A 101 -0.56 4.40 23.89
C PRO A 101 0.92 4.67 23.51
N GLU A 102 1.17 5.77 22.78
CA GLU A 102 2.51 6.37 22.51
C GLU A 102 3.21 6.06 21.17
N ILE A 103 2.69 5.21 20.26
CA ILE A 103 3.44 4.80 19.04
C ILE A 103 3.46 5.83 17.88
N PHE A 104 2.37 6.57 17.65
CA PHE A 104 2.19 7.31 16.37
C PHE A 104 2.54 8.80 16.38
N PHE A 105 2.65 9.43 17.56
CA PHE A 105 2.72 10.90 17.69
C PHE A 105 3.92 11.42 18.47
N GLU A 106 4.99 10.64 18.60
CA GLU A 106 6.24 11.18 19.11
C GLU A 106 6.74 12.31 18.20
N GLU A 107 7.13 13.42 18.82
CA GLU A 107 7.65 14.59 18.11
C GLU A 107 8.98 14.21 17.45
N ILE A 108 9.00 14.25 16.12
CA ILE A 108 10.15 13.82 15.32
C ILE A 108 11.34 14.76 15.59
N ALA A 109 12.43 14.24 16.15
CA ALA A 109 13.74 14.90 16.09
C ALA A 109 14.19 14.97 14.62
N LYS A 110 14.91 16.04 14.23
CA LYS A 110 15.35 16.27 12.83
C LYS A 110 15.85 14.97 12.17
N PRO A 111 15.38 14.61 10.96
CA PRO A 111 15.82 13.40 10.29
C PRO A 111 17.36 13.43 10.09
N ASP A 112 18.06 12.46 10.66
CA ASP A 112 19.39 12.03 10.26
C ASP A 112 19.40 11.46 8.82
N ILE A 113 19.94 12.23 7.89
CA ILE A 113 19.99 11.90 6.47
C ILE A 113 21.02 10.80 6.16
N ASP A 114 21.95 10.55 7.09
CA ASP A 114 23.03 9.56 6.94
C ASP A 114 22.70 8.24 7.67
N PHE A 115 21.44 8.06 8.11
CA PHE A 115 21.03 6.86 8.82
C PHE A 115 21.18 5.61 7.93
N VAL A 116 21.97 4.65 8.41
CA VAL A 116 22.10 3.32 7.80
C VAL A 116 21.37 2.31 8.68
N PRO A 117 20.29 1.66 8.19
CA PRO A 117 19.58 0.66 8.96
C PRO A 117 20.50 -0.54 9.27
N PRO A 118 20.36 -1.18 10.45
CA PRO A 118 21.01 -2.45 10.73
C PRO A 118 20.63 -3.52 9.68
N ALA A 119 21.52 -4.51 9.49
CA ALA A 119 21.28 -5.59 8.53
C ALA A 119 19.97 -6.34 8.86
N PRO A 120 19.14 -6.74 7.87
CA PRO A 120 17.80 -7.27 8.14
C PRO A 120 17.79 -8.52 9.00
N GLU A 121 18.72 -9.45 8.73
CA GLU A 121 18.87 -10.71 9.45
C GLU A 121 19.34 -10.53 10.91
N SER A 122 19.71 -9.30 11.30
CA SER A 122 20.02 -8.98 12.70
C SER A 122 18.78 -8.56 13.52
N THR A 123 17.60 -8.47 12.89
CA THR A 123 16.40 -7.88 13.50
C THR A 123 15.26 -8.86 13.76
N TYR A 124 15.24 -10.00 13.05
CA TYR A 124 14.35 -11.13 13.33
C TYR A 124 14.94 -12.44 12.77
N ASP A 125 14.56 -13.58 13.36
CA ASP A 125 14.86 -14.91 12.83
C ASP A 125 13.73 -15.44 11.93
N ARG A 126 14.07 -16.23 10.90
CA ARG A 126 13.07 -16.76 9.95
C ARG A 126 12.04 -17.69 10.60
N ALA A 127 12.40 -18.48 11.61
CA ALA A 127 11.44 -19.35 12.28
C ALA A 127 10.44 -18.52 13.12
N GLN A 128 10.92 -17.44 13.75
CA GLN A 128 10.05 -16.49 14.45
C GLN A 128 9.11 -15.78 13.48
N ALA A 129 9.61 -15.34 12.33
CA ALA A 129 8.80 -14.72 11.28
C ALA A 129 7.73 -15.68 10.74
N ASP A 130 8.08 -16.94 10.48
CA ASP A 130 7.14 -17.96 10.03
C ASP A 130 6.05 -18.24 11.07
N PHE A 131 6.41 -18.26 12.35
CA PHE A 131 5.45 -18.38 13.45
C PHE A 131 4.48 -17.20 13.49
N VAL A 132 4.99 -15.97 13.39
CA VAL A 132 4.14 -14.75 13.34
C VAL A 132 3.25 -14.76 12.11
N PHE A 133 3.76 -15.19 10.96
CA PHE A 133 2.97 -15.31 9.75
C PHE A 133 1.76 -16.23 9.96
N ALA A 134 2.01 -17.45 10.42
CA ALA A 134 0.97 -18.47 10.57
C ALA A 134 -0.05 -18.14 11.67
N THR A 135 0.39 -17.52 12.76
CA THR A 135 -0.46 -17.29 13.94
C THR A 135 -1.16 -15.93 13.96
N ARG A 136 -0.60 -14.92 13.27
CA ARG A 136 -1.09 -13.54 13.32
C ARG A 136 -1.41 -12.98 11.94
N VAL A 137 -0.44 -12.95 11.02
CA VAL A 137 -0.61 -12.29 9.71
C VAL A 137 -1.67 -12.99 8.85
N TRP A 138 -1.51 -14.28 8.58
CA TRP A 138 -2.38 -15.02 7.66
C TRP A 138 -3.84 -15.07 8.13
N PRO A 139 -4.16 -15.36 9.41
CA PRO A 139 -5.55 -15.34 9.88
C PRO A 139 -6.28 -14.00 9.64
N ILE A 140 -5.59 -12.86 9.70
CA ILE A 140 -6.18 -11.53 9.51
C ILE A 140 -6.37 -11.21 8.04
N ILE A 141 -5.35 -11.49 7.23
CA ILE A 141 -5.37 -11.18 5.80
C ILE A 141 -6.30 -12.14 5.07
N ALA A 142 -6.28 -13.42 5.40
CA ALA A 142 -7.19 -14.39 4.80
C ALA A 142 -8.61 -14.25 5.35
N GLY A 143 -8.77 -14.22 6.68
CA GLY A 143 -10.07 -14.22 7.34
C GLY A 143 -11.03 -15.25 6.71
N ASN A 144 -12.26 -14.81 6.44
CA ASN A 144 -13.28 -15.63 5.78
C ASN A 144 -13.33 -15.47 4.26
N LYS A 145 -12.28 -14.90 3.63
CA LYS A 145 -12.27 -14.71 2.17
C LYS A 145 -12.39 -16.07 1.46
N PRO A 146 -12.92 -16.13 0.24
CA PRO A 146 -13.04 -17.37 -0.51
C PRO A 146 -11.70 -18.09 -0.71
N LYS A 147 -11.73 -19.43 -0.72
CA LYS A 147 -10.61 -20.33 -1.01
C LYS A 147 -11.07 -21.47 -1.89
N ASN A 148 -10.12 -22.20 -2.50
CA ASN A 148 -10.41 -23.27 -3.46
C ASN A 148 -11.27 -22.79 -4.64
N VAL A 149 -11.06 -21.54 -5.07
CA VAL A 149 -11.76 -20.99 -6.23
C VAL A 149 -11.29 -21.77 -7.46
N GLU A 150 -12.23 -22.21 -8.30
CA GLU A 150 -11.92 -23.06 -9.46
C GLU A 150 -11.00 -22.35 -10.46
N ARG A 151 -11.32 -21.09 -10.80
CA ARG A 151 -10.47 -20.22 -11.62
C ARG A 151 -10.24 -18.90 -10.87
N PRO A 152 -9.28 -18.86 -9.92
CA PRO A 152 -9.01 -17.65 -9.16
C PRO A 152 -8.45 -16.57 -10.09
N ILE A 153 -8.58 -15.32 -9.66
CA ILE A 153 -8.17 -14.14 -10.43
C ILE A 153 -7.07 -13.44 -9.65
N ALA A 154 -5.94 -13.21 -10.31
CA ALA A 154 -4.82 -12.48 -9.77
C ALA A 154 -4.69 -11.15 -10.50
N TYR A 155 -4.61 -10.07 -9.73
CA TYR A 155 -4.34 -8.73 -10.21
C TYR A 155 -2.91 -8.35 -9.86
N LEU A 156 -2.09 -8.01 -10.87
CA LEU A 156 -0.84 -7.31 -10.65
C LEU A 156 -1.05 -5.83 -10.95
N ILE A 157 -0.95 -4.98 -9.94
CA ILE A 157 -1.03 -3.52 -10.07
C ILE A 157 0.40 -2.98 -10.01
N GLY A 158 0.92 -2.56 -11.17
CA GLY A 158 2.28 -2.05 -11.31
C GLY A 158 2.33 -0.56 -11.61
N GLY A 159 3.37 0.12 -11.15
CA GLY A 159 3.61 1.53 -11.47
C GLY A 159 4.74 2.08 -10.61
N GLN A 160 5.45 3.11 -11.07
CA GLN A 160 6.53 3.70 -10.28
C GLN A 160 6.01 4.27 -8.93
N PRO A 161 6.88 4.47 -7.93
CA PRO A 161 6.52 5.18 -6.71
C PRO A 161 5.82 6.52 -6.99
N GLY A 162 4.74 6.83 -6.26
CA GLY A 162 3.96 8.06 -6.46
C GLY A 162 3.01 8.09 -7.66
N SER A 163 3.00 7.05 -8.51
CA SER A 163 2.13 7.00 -9.71
C SER A 163 0.62 6.96 -9.42
N GLY A 164 0.23 6.60 -8.19
CA GLY A 164 -1.17 6.36 -7.79
C GLY A 164 -1.63 4.91 -7.98
N LYS A 165 -0.70 3.95 -7.94
CA LYS A 165 -1.01 2.51 -8.02
C LYS A 165 -2.01 2.04 -6.95
N SER A 166 -1.91 2.53 -5.72
CA SER A 166 -2.80 2.14 -4.61
C SER A 166 -4.22 2.70 -4.78
N ARG A 167 -4.35 3.89 -5.38
CA ARG A 167 -5.66 4.41 -5.85
C ARG A 167 -6.28 3.51 -6.91
N MET A 168 -5.48 3.04 -7.88
CA MET A 168 -5.94 2.07 -8.87
C MET A 168 -6.28 0.71 -8.23
N ALA A 169 -5.51 0.22 -7.27
CA ALA A 169 -5.77 -1.01 -6.53
C ALA A 169 -7.09 -0.93 -5.75
N SER A 170 -7.40 0.23 -5.16
CA SER A 170 -8.65 0.47 -4.43
C SER A 170 -9.90 0.18 -5.27
N THR A 171 -9.88 0.52 -6.57
CA THR A 171 -10.98 0.16 -7.49
C THR A 171 -11.18 -1.35 -7.59
N VAL A 172 -10.11 -2.14 -7.59
CA VAL A 172 -10.19 -3.61 -7.67
C VAL A 172 -10.65 -4.18 -6.34
N ILE A 173 -10.16 -3.65 -5.23
CA ILE A 173 -10.53 -4.08 -3.88
C ILE A 173 -12.03 -3.82 -3.64
N ASP A 174 -12.52 -2.63 -3.98
CA ASP A 174 -13.92 -2.23 -3.82
C ASP A 174 -14.86 -3.05 -4.72
N ASN A 175 -14.56 -3.16 -6.01
CA ASN A 175 -15.34 -3.98 -6.97
C ASN A 175 -15.38 -5.47 -6.62
N ARG A 176 -14.47 -5.94 -5.76
CA ARG A 176 -14.40 -7.32 -5.26
C ARG A 176 -14.93 -7.47 -3.85
N GLU A 177 -15.59 -6.44 -3.31
CA GLU A 177 -16.14 -6.42 -1.95
C GLU A 177 -15.11 -6.83 -0.89
N HIS A 178 -13.84 -6.47 -1.11
CA HIS A 178 -12.71 -6.86 -0.25
C HIS A 178 -12.53 -8.38 -0.09
N GLN A 179 -13.03 -9.21 -1.02
CA GLN A 179 -12.94 -10.68 -0.97
C GLN A 179 -11.68 -11.27 -1.64
N LEU A 180 -10.60 -10.48 -1.73
CA LEU A 180 -9.30 -10.90 -2.26
C LEU A 180 -8.19 -10.77 -1.22
N ILE A 181 -7.14 -11.56 -1.36
CA ILE A 181 -5.90 -11.37 -0.60
C ILE A 181 -5.15 -10.20 -1.20
N HIS A 182 -4.88 -9.18 -0.39
CA HIS A 182 -4.09 -8.01 -0.80
C HIS A 182 -2.68 -8.17 -0.20
N GLY A 183 -1.72 -8.46 -1.05
CA GLY A 183 -0.32 -8.64 -0.66
C GLY A 183 0.43 -7.31 -0.66
N ASP A 184 0.12 -6.44 0.29
CA ASP A 184 0.77 -5.13 0.45
C ASP A 184 1.75 -5.13 1.64
N PRO A 185 3.07 -5.10 1.40
CA PRO A 185 4.08 -5.00 2.44
C PRO A 185 3.88 -3.81 3.37
N ASP A 186 3.35 -2.69 2.86
CA ASP A 186 3.17 -1.46 3.63
C ASP A 186 2.11 -1.60 4.73
N THR A 187 1.40 -2.72 4.77
CA THR A 187 0.44 -3.02 5.83
C THR A 187 0.99 -3.97 6.88
N LEU A 188 2.20 -4.51 6.68
CA LEU A 188 2.71 -5.69 7.38
C LEU A 188 3.85 -5.41 8.37
N PHE A 189 4.50 -4.25 8.30
CA PHE A 189 5.63 -3.91 9.17
C PHE A 189 5.25 -3.92 10.66
N GLY A 190 4.01 -3.58 11.00
CA GLY A 190 3.50 -3.58 12.38
C GLY A 190 3.40 -4.97 13.02
N PHE A 191 3.56 -6.04 12.23
CA PHE A 191 3.67 -7.41 12.76
C PHE A 191 5.10 -7.79 13.15
N HIS A 192 6.09 -6.93 12.94
CA HIS A 192 7.46 -7.23 13.30
C HIS A 192 7.55 -7.59 14.80
N PRO A 193 8.20 -8.71 15.19
CA PRO A 193 8.23 -9.16 16.58
C PRO A 193 8.75 -8.12 17.57
N HIS A 194 9.69 -7.29 17.11
CA HIS A 194 10.33 -6.22 17.88
C HIS A 194 9.86 -4.81 17.45
N TYR A 195 8.67 -4.68 16.85
CA TYR A 195 8.23 -3.39 16.28
C TYR A 195 8.28 -2.24 17.30
N GLN A 196 7.75 -2.46 18.52
CA GLN A 196 7.74 -1.43 19.56
C GLN A 196 9.15 -1.01 19.98
N GLU A 197 10.05 -1.97 20.24
CA GLU A 197 11.45 -1.71 20.62
C GLU A 197 12.19 -0.94 19.51
N LEU A 198 11.93 -1.28 18.24
CA LEU A 198 12.50 -0.58 17.09
C LEU A 198 11.94 0.84 16.95
N GLN A 199 10.65 1.02 17.21
CA GLN A 199 10.03 2.35 17.19
C GLN A 199 10.60 3.24 18.29
N GLU A 200 10.70 2.76 19.53
CA GLU A 200 11.26 3.50 20.66
C GLU A 200 12.74 3.88 20.43
N LYS A 201 13.50 3.01 19.76
CA LYS A 201 14.93 3.22 19.51
C LYS A 201 15.24 4.09 18.29
N TYR A 202 14.48 3.93 17.22
CA TYR A 202 14.80 4.49 15.90
C TYR A 202 13.75 5.49 15.38
N GLY A 203 12.60 5.63 16.04
CA GLY A 203 11.53 6.53 15.62
C GLY A 203 11.11 6.28 14.18
N LEU A 204 11.15 7.33 13.35
CA LEU A 204 10.84 7.25 11.91
C LEU A 204 11.67 6.24 11.13
N TYR A 205 12.87 5.90 11.61
CA TYR A 205 13.75 5.00 10.90
C TYR A 205 13.40 3.53 11.08
N SER A 206 12.53 3.21 12.03
CA SER A 206 12.07 1.83 12.30
C SER A 206 11.45 1.19 11.06
N ILE A 207 10.80 1.97 10.20
CA ILE A 207 10.11 1.46 9.01
C ILE A 207 11.10 0.91 7.96
N TYR A 208 12.29 1.52 7.81
CA TYR A 208 13.33 1.00 6.91
C TYR A 208 13.94 -0.31 7.43
N ILE A 209 13.94 -0.51 8.75
CA ILE A 209 14.41 -1.75 9.39
C ILE A 209 13.40 -2.86 9.19
N THR A 210 12.12 -2.54 9.41
CA THR A 210 11.02 -3.50 9.40
C THR A 210 10.49 -3.83 8.00
N GLN A 211 10.89 -3.06 6.96
CA GLN A 211 10.47 -3.29 5.58
C GLN A 211 10.85 -4.70 5.08
N HIS A 212 12.06 -5.18 5.39
CA HIS A 212 12.47 -6.52 4.95
C HIS A 212 11.60 -7.64 5.53
N PHE A 213 11.15 -7.49 6.78
CA PHE A 213 10.17 -8.40 7.38
C PHE A 213 8.83 -8.30 6.67
N ALA A 214 8.36 -7.08 6.39
CA ALA A 214 7.11 -6.85 5.69
C ALA A 214 7.09 -7.47 4.29
N ASP A 215 8.18 -7.32 3.52
CA ASP A 215 8.35 -7.91 2.19
C ASP A 215 8.32 -9.45 2.28
N TYR A 216 8.99 -10.02 3.28
CA TYR A 216 8.95 -11.47 3.53
C TYR A 216 7.54 -11.96 3.89
N MET A 217 6.79 -11.21 4.71
CA MET A 217 5.39 -11.52 5.03
C MET A 217 4.48 -11.43 3.80
N ALA A 218 4.67 -10.42 2.94
CA ALA A 218 3.91 -10.26 1.71
C ALA A 218 4.18 -11.42 0.73
N GLU A 219 5.43 -11.85 0.60
CA GLU A 219 5.78 -13.03 -0.21
C GLU A 219 5.15 -14.31 0.33
N LYS A 220 5.17 -14.51 1.66
CA LYS A 220 4.47 -15.64 2.30
C LYS A 220 2.96 -15.59 2.04
N ALA A 221 2.34 -14.40 2.13
CA ALA A 221 0.92 -14.21 1.85
C ALA A 221 0.59 -14.53 0.38
N PHE A 222 1.47 -14.13 -0.55
CA PHE A 222 1.37 -14.50 -1.96
C PHE A 222 1.40 -16.01 -2.16
N GLN A 223 2.42 -16.70 -1.65
CA GLN A 223 2.57 -18.15 -1.80
C GLN A 223 1.39 -18.91 -1.18
N GLN A 224 0.95 -18.51 0.01
CA GLN A 224 -0.18 -19.15 0.70
C GLN A 224 -1.51 -18.90 -0.04
N ALA A 225 -1.71 -17.71 -0.61
CA ALA A 225 -2.90 -17.42 -1.43
C ALA A 225 -2.94 -18.25 -2.71
N VAL A 226 -1.78 -18.46 -3.36
CA VAL A 226 -1.64 -19.35 -4.52
C VAL A 226 -1.99 -20.79 -4.13
N ALA A 227 -1.41 -21.30 -3.05
CA ALA A 227 -1.65 -22.64 -2.54
C ALA A 227 -3.12 -22.89 -2.17
N GLU A 228 -3.78 -21.89 -1.56
CA GLU A 228 -5.20 -21.97 -1.19
C GLU A 228 -6.16 -21.57 -2.32
N ARG A 229 -5.65 -21.28 -3.53
CA ARG A 229 -6.41 -20.86 -4.72
C ARG A 229 -7.40 -19.73 -4.44
N ARG A 230 -6.89 -18.61 -3.93
CA ARG A 230 -7.69 -17.43 -3.56
C ARG A 230 -7.58 -16.33 -4.61
N HIS A 231 -8.58 -15.45 -4.70
CA HIS A 231 -8.37 -14.19 -5.42
C HIS A 231 -7.25 -13.39 -4.77
N LEU A 232 -6.44 -12.73 -5.58
CA LEU A 232 -5.21 -12.07 -5.13
C LEU A 232 -5.03 -10.73 -5.84
N LEU A 233 -4.53 -9.74 -5.11
CA LEU A 233 -4.01 -8.49 -5.63
C LEU A 233 -2.58 -8.28 -5.11
N ILE A 234 -1.66 -8.06 -6.04
CA ILE A 234 -0.25 -7.75 -5.80
C ILE A 234 -0.04 -6.31 -6.24
N GLU A 235 0.45 -5.46 -5.34
CA GLU A 235 0.97 -4.14 -5.71
C GLU A 235 2.49 -4.22 -5.81
N SER A 236 3.06 -3.59 -6.83
CA SER A 236 4.51 -3.55 -6.98
C SER A 236 4.96 -2.29 -7.69
N ASN A 237 6.13 -1.77 -7.29
CA ASN A 237 6.82 -0.75 -8.04
C ASN A 237 7.42 -1.30 -9.35
N CYS A 238 7.41 -2.63 -9.53
CA CYS A 238 7.88 -3.33 -10.73
C CYS A 238 9.33 -2.98 -11.07
N THR A 239 10.20 -2.95 -10.05
CA THR A 239 11.61 -2.58 -10.19
C THR A 239 12.51 -3.75 -10.58
N ASP A 240 11.98 -4.98 -10.55
CA ASP A 240 12.69 -6.20 -10.92
C ASP A 240 11.86 -6.99 -11.97
N PRO A 241 12.28 -6.98 -13.26
CA PRO A 241 11.59 -7.72 -14.30
C PRO A 241 11.57 -9.22 -14.08
N GLU A 242 12.65 -9.80 -13.56
CA GLU A 242 12.77 -11.25 -13.38
C GLU A 242 11.82 -11.74 -12.28
N GLU A 243 11.76 -11.02 -11.17
CA GLU A 243 10.84 -11.31 -10.07
C GLU A 243 9.37 -11.26 -10.53
N ILE A 244 8.99 -10.21 -11.26
CA ILE A 244 7.62 -10.03 -11.76
C ILE A 244 7.24 -11.12 -12.76
N LEU A 245 8.12 -11.43 -13.72
CA LEU A 245 7.88 -12.50 -14.68
C LEU A 245 7.77 -13.86 -14.01
N ALA A 246 8.58 -14.15 -12.99
CA ALA A 246 8.49 -15.38 -12.22
C ALA A 246 7.15 -15.50 -11.49
N LYS A 247 6.67 -14.42 -10.86
CA LYS A 247 5.35 -14.38 -10.21
C LYS A 247 4.21 -14.61 -11.21
N LEU A 248 4.22 -13.92 -12.35
CA LEU A 248 3.21 -14.08 -13.40
C LEU A 248 3.20 -15.50 -13.96
N LYS A 249 4.37 -16.08 -14.20
CA LYS A 249 4.51 -17.47 -14.63
C LYS A 249 3.92 -18.44 -13.61
N LEU A 250 4.25 -18.29 -12.32
CA LEU A 250 3.70 -19.13 -11.25
C LEU A 250 2.17 -19.06 -11.21
N LEU A 251 1.59 -17.86 -11.36
CA LEU A 251 0.14 -17.67 -11.38
C LEU A 251 -0.52 -18.39 -12.56
N GLN A 252 0.02 -18.22 -13.77
CA GLN A 252 -0.49 -18.91 -14.96
C GLN A 252 -0.37 -20.43 -14.83
N ASP A 253 0.80 -20.93 -14.40
CA ASP A 253 1.05 -22.36 -14.17
C ASP A 253 0.12 -22.93 -13.08
N SER A 254 -0.37 -22.09 -12.15
CA SER A 254 -1.33 -22.44 -11.11
C SER A 254 -2.81 -22.32 -11.55
N GLY A 255 -3.07 -21.96 -12.82
CA GLY A 255 -4.40 -21.86 -13.40
C GLY A 255 -5.18 -20.60 -12.99
N TYR A 256 -4.49 -19.52 -12.66
CA TYR A 256 -5.12 -18.21 -12.43
C TYR A 256 -5.51 -17.55 -13.75
N TYR A 257 -6.57 -16.73 -13.72
CA TYR A 257 -6.77 -15.67 -14.70
C TYR A 257 -6.00 -14.43 -14.24
N VAL A 258 -5.01 -14.00 -15.01
CA VAL A 258 -4.03 -13.00 -14.63
C VAL A 258 -4.33 -11.68 -15.33
N ILE A 259 -4.63 -10.65 -14.55
CA ILE A 259 -4.87 -9.28 -15.04
C ILE A 259 -3.72 -8.41 -14.56
N VAL A 260 -2.95 -7.87 -15.50
CA VAL A 260 -1.92 -6.87 -15.23
C VAL A 260 -2.50 -5.48 -15.48
N LYS A 261 -2.38 -4.58 -14.51
CA LYS A 261 -2.74 -3.17 -14.65
C LYS A 261 -1.53 -2.31 -14.34
N PHE A 262 -1.08 -1.54 -15.32
CA PHE A 262 0.01 -0.58 -15.18
C PHE A 262 -0.50 0.85 -15.05
N ARG A 263 0.05 1.58 -14.08
CA ARG A 263 -0.19 3.00 -13.87
C ARG A 263 0.94 3.80 -14.51
N ALA A 264 0.61 4.52 -15.57
CA ALA A 264 1.52 5.40 -16.30
C ALA A 264 1.29 6.85 -15.88
N THR A 265 2.27 7.42 -15.17
CA THR A 265 2.23 8.81 -14.68
C THR A 265 3.53 9.50 -15.09
N PRO A 266 3.51 10.80 -15.44
CA PRO A 266 4.73 11.56 -15.66
C PRO A 266 5.66 11.54 -14.45
N ARG A 267 6.98 11.50 -14.68
CA ARG A 267 8.00 11.41 -13.61
C ARG A 267 7.88 12.56 -12.60
N LEU A 268 7.67 13.79 -13.09
CA LEU A 268 7.51 14.96 -12.23
C LEU A 268 6.23 14.89 -11.37
N GLU A 269 5.12 14.43 -11.94
CA GLU A 269 3.84 14.29 -11.23
C GLU A 269 3.91 13.17 -10.17
N SER A 270 4.58 12.05 -10.47
CA SER A 270 4.78 10.98 -9.48
C SER A 270 5.71 11.42 -8.35
N TRP A 271 6.77 12.18 -8.66
CA TRP A 271 7.64 12.77 -7.65
C TRP A 271 6.90 13.75 -6.74
N GLN A 272 6.09 14.65 -7.31
CA GLN A 272 5.25 15.58 -6.54
C GLN A 272 4.28 14.81 -5.62
N SER A 273 3.68 13.73 -6.12
CA SER A 273 2.76 12.90 -5.34
C SER A 273 3.46 12.25 -4.14
N LEU A 274 4.71 11.79 -4.28
CA LEU A 274 5.50 11.27 -3.14
C LEU A 274 5.76 12.33 -2.08
N GLN A 275 6.09 13.56 -2.49
CA GLN A 275 6.29 14.66 -1.55
C GLN A 275 4.99 14.98 -0.78
N GLN A 276 3.85 14.97 -1.47
CA GLN A 276 2.55 15.17 -0.85
C GLN A 276 2.16 14.04 0.11
N LEU A 277 2.42 12.78 -0.26
CA LEU A 277 2.23 11.61 0.61
C LEU A 277 3.07 11.74 1.89
N TYR A 278 4.36 12.04 1.75
CA TYR A 278 5.26 12.22 2.89
C TYR A 278 4.79 13.34 3.83
N GLN A 279 4.38 14.50 3.29
CA GLN A 279 3.84 15.58 4.10
C GLN A 279 2.54 15.20 4.81
N GLN A 280 1.64 14.46 4.15
CA GLN A 280 0.42 13.96 4.77
C GLN A 280 0.72 12.97 5.90
N GLN A 281 1.66 12.05 5.70
CA GLN A 281 2.11 11.11 6.73
C GLN A 281 2.68 11.86 7.94
N LEU A 282 3.56 12.86 7.73
CA LEU A 282 4.11 13.67 8.82
C LEU A 282 3.04 14.38 9.66
N ILE A 283 1.95 14.85 9.05
CA ILE A 283 0.88 15.54 9.76
C ILE A 283 -0.04 14.53 10.48
N LYS A 284 -0.39 13.42 9.82
CA LYS A 284 -1.42 12.48 10.29
C LYS A 284 -0.89 11.38 11.19
N ALA A 285 0.28 10.85 10.88
CA ALA A 285 0.90 9.67 11.49
C ALA A 285 2.42 9.64 11.20
N PRO A 286 3.22 10.51 11.86
CA PRO A 286 4.68 10.56 11.77
C PRO A 286 5.37 9.21 11.58
N ALA A 287 5.06 8.22 12.42
CA ALA A 287 5.68 6.89 12.41
C ALA A 287 5.60 6.12 11.07
N LEU A 288 4.71 6.53 10.16
CA LEU A 288 4.55 5.92 8.83
C LEU A 288 5.29 6.68 7.72
N ALA A 289 5.84 7.85 8.04
CA ALA A 289 6.42 8.76 7.06
C ALA A 289 7.70 8.19 6.47
N ARG A 290 7.71 8.03 5.14
CA ARG A 290 8.83 7.47 4.39
C ARG A 290 9.38 8.45 3.37
N MET A 291 10.68 8.67 3.43
CA MET A 291 11.40 9.48 2.44
C MET A 291 11.96 8.57 1.36
N MET A 292 11.98 9.10 0.13
CA MET A 292 12.60 8.47 -1.02
C MET A 292 13.54 9.49 -1.64
N SER A 293 14.73 9.05 -2.07
CA SER A 293 15.65 9.93 -2.78
C SER A 293 15.19 10.12 -4.23
N PRO A 294 15.46 11.28 -4.85
CA PRO A 294 15.19 11.50 -6.28
C PRO A 294 15.85 10.43 -7.16
N GLU A 295 17.07 10.01 -6.82
CA GLU A 295 17.84 9.02 -7.59
C GLU A 295 17.17 7.65 -7.56
N TYR A 296 16.66 7.22 -6.40
CA TYR A 296 15.91 5.97 -6.30
C TYR A 296 14.58 6.05 -7.06
N HIS A 297 13.88 7.19 -6.98
CA HIS A 297 12.64 7.39 -7.73
C HIS A 297 12.87 7.28 -9.25
N ASP A 298 13.89 7.96 -9.77
CA ASP A 298 14.20 7.97 -11.20
C ASP A 298 14.66 6.58 -11.68
N TRP A 299 15.49 5.90 -10.89
CA TRP A 299 15.84 4.51 -11.13
C TRP A 299 14.60 3.60 -11.17
N ALA A 300 13.67 3.77 -10.23
CA ALA A 300 12.43 2.98 -10.18
C ALA A 300 11.51 3.27 -11.38
N CYS A 301 11.49 4.52 -11.87
CA CYS A 301 10.78 4.88 -13.10
C CYS A 301 11.33 4.12 -14.32
N ASP A 302 12.66 4.10 -14.48
CA ASP A 302 13.30 3.40 -15.59
C ASP A 302 13.07 1.89 -15.51
N LYS A 303 13.22 1.31 -14.31
CA LYS A 303 12.98 -0.11 -14.07
C LYS A 303 11.53 -0.52 -14.28
N PHE A 304 10.57 0.32 -13.91
CA PHE A 304 9.17 0.05 -14.21
C PHE A 304 8.91 -0.07 -15.71
N VAL A 305 9.51 0.79 -16.54
CA VAL A 305 9.40 0.69 -18.00
C VAL A 305 10.02 -0.63 -18.49
N GLU A 306 11.24 -0.97 -18.04
CA GLU A 306 11.88 -2.24 -18.39
C GLU A 306 10.99 -3.46 -18.04
N THR A 307 10.43 -3.49 -16.83
CA THR A 307 9.54 -4.56 -16.39
C THR A 307 8.26 -4.62 -17.21
N ALA A 308 7.61 -3.49 -17.46
CA ALA A 308 6.38 -3.45 -18.24
C ALA A 308 6.58 -3.96 -19.67
N LEU A 309 7.74 -3.67 -20.27
CA LEU A 309 8.15 -4.21 -21.57
C LEU A 309 8.34 -5.72 -21.53
N ALA A 310 9.06 -6.21 -20.53
CA ALA A 310 9.32 -7.63 -20.36
C ALA A 310 8.00 -8.41 -20.18
N VAL A 311 7.08 -7.89 -19.35
CA VAL A 311 5.74 -8.46 -19.17
C VAL A 311 4.95 -8.48 -20.47
N HIS A 312 4.98 -7.38 -21.24
CA HIS A 312 4.30 -7.30 -22.53
C HIS A 312 4.87 -8.32 -23.53
N HIS A 313 6.19 -8.39 -23.67
CA HIS A 313 6.88 -9.27 -24.61
C HIS A 313 6.66 -10.76 -24.31
N GLU A 314 6.74 -11.15 -23.04
CA GLU A 314 6.58 -12.55 -22.62
C GLU A 314 5.10 -13.01 -22.64
N HIS A 315 4.15 -12.08 -22.79
CA HIS A 315 2.71 -12.33 -22.82
C HIS A 315 2.21 -13.21 -21.65
N ARG A 316 2.77 -12.98 -20.45
CA ARG A 316 2.44 -13.72 -19.22
C ARG A 316 1.24 -13.12 -18.49
N TYR A 317 0.14 -12.91 -19.20
CA TYR A 317 -1.12 -12.39 -18.68
C TYR A 317 -2.30 -12.81 -19.56
N ASP A 318 -3.51 -12.83 -19.00
CA ASP A 318 -4.75 -12.96 -19.78
C ASP A 318 -5.22 -11.58 -20.28
N ARG A 319 -5.01 -10.52 -19.49
CA ARG A 319 -5.29 -9.13 -19.88
C ARG A 319 -4.26 -8.16 -19.34
N LEU A 320 -3.80 -7.23 -20.17
CA LEU A 320 -2.94 -6.11 -19.81
C LEU A 320 -3.69 -4.80 -20.03
N VAL A 321 -3.76 -3.97 -18.99
CA VAL A 321 -4.37 -2.64 -19.03
C VAL A 321 -3.31 -1.61 -18.64
N VAL A 322 -3.20 -0.52 -19.38
CA VAL A 322 -2.42 0.66 -18.96
C VAL A 322 -3.36 1.83 -18.75
N LYS A 323 -3.31 2.45 -17.57
CA LYS A 323 -4.06 3.65 -17.23
C LYS A 323 -3.11 4.78 -16.83
N SER A 324 -3.48 6.00 -17.16
CA SER A 324 -3.01 7.20 -16.46
C SER A 324 -4.05 7.65 -15.44
N GLU A 325 -3.72 8.65 -14.63
CA GLU A 325 -4.74 9.37 -13.85
C GLU A 325 -5.85 9.93 -14.73
N LYS A 326 -5.56 10.27 -15.98
CA LYS A 326 -6.53 10.81 -16.95
C LYS A 326 -7.44 9.74 -17.57
N GLY A 327 -7.16 8.45 -17.38
CA GLY A 327 -8.02 7.36 -17.84
C GLY A 327 -7.25 6.24 -18.55
N LEU A 328 -8.00 5.40 -19.27
CA LEU A 328 -7.47 4.28 -20.04
C LEU A 328 -6.53 4.76 -21.16
N LEU A 329 -5.39 4.10 -21.29
CA LEU A 329 -4.42 4.35 -22.36
C LEU A 329 -4.24 3.14 -23.28
N TYR A 330 -4.35 1.93 -22.73
CA TYR A 330 -4.16 0.69 -23.46
C TYR A 330 -4.98 -0.42 -22.81
N ASP A 331 -5.57 -1.29 -23.61
CA ASP A 331 -6.22 -2.52 -23.17
C ASP A 331 -5.94 -3.64 -24.18
N SER A 332 -5.35 -4.75 -23.74
CA SER A 332 -5.05 -5.86 -24.64
C SER A 332 -6.31 -6.52 -25.21
N ASP A 333 -7.44 -6.43 -24.52
CA ASP A 333 -8.72 -7.00 -25.01
C ASP A 333 -9.17 -6.32 -26.32
N ASP A 334 -8.77 -5.06 -26.55
CA ASP A 334 -9.14 -4.29 -27.74
C ASP A 334 -8.23 -4.59 -28.95
N SER A 335 -7.25 -5.50 -28.81
CA SER A 335 -6.23 -5.80 -29.83
C SER A 335 -5.54 -4.56 -30.45
N PRO A 336 -5.02 -3.63 -29.62
CA PRO A 336 -4.43 -2.38 -30.07
C PRO A 336 -3.16 -2.62 -30.90
N THR A 337 -2.87 -1.69 -31.81
CA THR A 337 -1.66 -1.70 -32.65
C THR A 337 -0.51 -0.90 -32.05
N GLU A 338 -0.82 -0.04 -31.07
CA GLU A 338 0.11 0.83 -30.39
C GLU A 338 1.10 0.03 -29.55
N SER A 339 2.36 0.48 -29.58
CA SER A 339 3.40 -0.10 -28.75
C SER A 339 3.23 0.33 -27.30
N VAL A 340 3.01 -0.63 -26.39
CA VAL A 340 3.01 -0.39 -24.93
C VAL A 340 4.30 0.31 -24.49
N ALA A 341 5.41 0.00 -25.17
CA ALA A 341 6.72 0.60 -24.93
C ALA A 341 6.75 2.10 -25.14
N GLU A 342 6.30 2.52 -26.32
CA GLU A 342 6.31 3.92 -26.73
C GLU A 342 5.33 4.71 -25.88
N LEU A 343 4.15 4.14 -25.62
CA LEU A 343 3.14 4.71 -24.75
C LEU A 343 3.67 4.98 -23.34
N LEU A 344 4.33 4.00 -22.71
CA LEU A 344 4.90 4.20 -21.36
C LEU A 344 6.03 5.22 -21.38
N ARG A 345 6.97 5.12 -22.32
CA ARG A 345 8.11 6.05 -22.42
C ARG A 345 7.67 7.50 -22.66
N GLU A 346 6.72 7.71 -23.57
CA GLU A 346 6.16 9.03 -23.86
C GLU A 346 5.46 9.60 -22.62
N ARG A 347 4.70 8.77 -21.90
CA ARG A 347 3.97 9.22 -20.71
C ARG A 347 4.87 9.57 -19.54
N LEU A 348 5.92 8.80 -19.29
CA LEU A 348 6.83 9.07 -18.18
C LEU A 348 7.67 10.33 -18.41
N ARG A 349 8.07 10.63 -19.66
CA ARG A 349 8.88 11.82 -20.03
C ARG A 349 8.11 13.12 -20.18
N ARG A 350 6.78 13.06 -20.16
CA ARG A 350 5.93 14.23 -20.37
C ARG A 350 6.22 15.30 -19.32
N GLY A 351 6.60 16.51 -19.75
CA GLY A 351 6.93 17.63 -18.87
C GLY A 351 8.41 17.73 -18.48
N GLU A 352 9.29 16.91 -19.05
CA GLU A 352 10.76 17.09 -18.94
C GLU A 352 11.33 18.04 -20.02
N GLU A 353 10.53 18.42 -21.02
CA GLU A 353 10.90 19.28 -22.17
C GLU A 353 10.31 20.71 -22.12
N GLU A 354 9.59 21.07 -21.04
CA GLU A 354 9.13 22.45 -20.75
C GLU A 354 9.96 23.07 -19.63
#